data_AF-A0A2I0W3D0-F1
#
_entry.id   AF-A0A2I0W3D0-F1
#
_cell.length_a   1.000
_cell.length_b   1.000
_cell.length_c   1.000
_cell.angle_alpha   90.00
_cell.angle_beta   90.00
_cell.angle_gamma   90.00
#
_symmetry.space_group_name_H-M   'P 1'
#
loop_
_entity.id
_entity.type
_entity.pdbx_description
1 polymer ?
#
loop_
_entity_poly.entity_id
_entity_poly.type
_entity_poly.pdbx_seq_one_letter_code
_entity_poly.pdbx_strand_id
1 'polypeptide(L)'
;MYELRTWILNEEVKTTSKIVDNVKKTWIETGVTIMSDGWSDIRHRSIINFLVNNPYGTVFLKSVDASSFVKDAQLLFEMLDEVIEEVGDALVVQVVTDNASAYKAAGIMLMEKMPHLYWTPCAAHCIDLILERLGQLPQHKSALLKAKFVSKFIYNHSWVLNLMRKFTNKEIIRPAYEICYCIFNIAEI
;
A
#
# COMPACT_ATOMS: atom_id res chain seq x y z
N MET A 1 7.35 -0.92 30.58
CA MET A 1 7.75 -0.31 29.29
C MET A 1 9.22 -0.60 28.91
N TYR A 2 10.13 -0.85 29.87
CA TYR A 2 11.52 -1.26 29.59
C TYR A 2 11.64 -2.69 29.02
N GLU A 3 10.91 -3.65 29.58
CA GLU A 3 10.89 -5.05 29.10
C GLU A 3 10.48 -5.18 27.63
N LEU A 4 9.47 -4.39 27.22
CA LEU A 4 9.00 -4.32 25.82
C LEU A 4 10.08 -3.87 24.84
N ARG A 5 11.09 -3.09 25.27
CA ARG A 5 12.17 -2.60 24.39
C ARG A 5 13.45 -3.42 24.50
N THR A 6 13.43 -4.48 25.31
CA THR A 6 14.62 -5.26 25.63
C THR A 6 14.37 -6.72 25.28
N TRP A 7 14.17 -7.60 26.27
CA TRP A 7 14.15 -9.03 26.03
C TRP A 7 12.91 -9.47 25.24
N ILE A 8 11.75 -8.84 25.46
CA ILE A 8 10.51 -9.18 24.74
C ILE A 8 10.68 -8.86 23.25
N LEU A 9 11.13 -7.65 22.91
CA LEU A 9 11.38 -7.29 21.51
C LEU A 9 12.40 -8.22 20.86
N ASN A 10 13.48 -8.55 21.57
CA ASN A 10 14.50 -9.44 21.03
C ASN A 10 13.99 -10.87 20.80
N GLU A 11 13.11 -11.38 21.67
CA GLU A 11 12.46 -12.68 21.48
C GLU A 11 11.49 -12.67 20.31
N GLU A 12 10.66 -11.63 20.19
CA GLU A 12 9.73 -11.48 19.06
C GLU A 12 10.49 -11.36 17.74
N VAL A 13 11.55 -10.53 17.67
CA VAL A 13 12.40 -10.40 16.47
C VAL A 13 12.99 -11.74 16.07
N LYS A 14 13.50 -12.54 17.03
CA LYS A 14 14.03 -13.88 16.74
C LYS A 14 12.94 -14.81 16.21
N THR A 15 11.75 -14.77 16.80
CA THR A 15 10.62 -15.61 16.39
C THR A 15 10.14 -15.24 14.98
N THR A 16 9.91 -13.95 14.73
CA THR A 16 9.52 -13.44 13.41
C THR A 16 10.59 -13.73 12.36
N SER A 17 11.88 -13.58 12.68
CA SER A 17 12.97 -13.87 11.73
C SER A 17 12.94 -15.33 11.27
N LYS A 18 12.69 -16.27 12.19
CA LYS A 18 12.56 -17.70 11.83
C LYS A 18 11.37 -17.95 10.90
N ILE A 19 10.25 -17.26 11.11
CA ILE A 19 9.07 -17.36 10.25
C ILE A 19 9.41 -16.82 8.85
N VAL A 20 10.03 -15.64 8.79
CA VAL A 20 10.48 -15.02 7.54
C VAL A 20 11.46 -15.92 6.78
N ASP A 21 12.45 -16.50 7.45
CA ASP A 21 13.43 -17.40 6.84
C ASP A 21 12.77 -18.65 6.26
N ASN A 22 11.75 -19.18 6.94
CA ASN A 22 11.00 -20.33 6.44
C ASN A 22 10.19 -19.99 5.19
N VAL A 23 9.56 -18.80 5.14
CA VAL A 23 8.88 -18.32 3.92
C VAL A 23 9.89 -18.09 2.79
N LYS A 24 11.03 -17.46 3.07
CA LYS A 24 12.09 -17.18 2.08
C LYS A 24 12.63 -18.43 1.39
N LYS A 25 12.70 -19.58 2.08
CA LYS A 25 13.11 -20.86 1.47
C LYS A 25 12.18 -21.30 0.33
N THR A 26 10.90 -20.92 0.37
CA THR A 26 9.90 -21.29 -0.65
C THR A 26 9.93 -20.40 -1.89
N TRP A 27 10.69 -19.29 -1.86
CA TRP A 27 10.79 -18.34 -2.97
C TRP A 27 11.36 -18.99 -4.24
N ILE A 28 12.27 -19.96 -4.09
CA ILE A 28 12.87 -20.66 -5.24
C ILE A 28 11.89 -21.60 -5.95
N GLU A 29 10.85 -22.08 -5.26
CA GLU A 29 9.89 -23.04 -5.81
C GLU A 29 8.80 -22.35 -6.63
N THR A 30 8.42 -21.14 -6.24
CA THR A 30 7.25 -20.42 -6.78
C THR A 30 7.58 -19.11 -7.47
N GLY A 31 8.78 -18.57 -7.23
CA GLY A 31 9.07 -17.17 -7.47
C GLY A 31 8.33 -16.26 -6.48
N VAL A 32 8.48 -14.95 -6.66
CA VAL A 32 7.87 -13.95 -5.79
C VAL A 32 7.33 -12.75 -6.55
N THR A 33 6.32 -12.12 -5.94
CA THR A 33 5.80 -10.83 -6.33
C THR A 33 6.29 -9.76 -5.35
N ILE A 34 6.98 -8.74 -5.87
CA ILE A 34 7.31 -7.54 -5.10
C ILE A 34 6.11 -6.60 -5.15
N MET A 35 5.63 -6.17 -4.01
CA MET A 35 4.56 -5.17 -3.88
C MET A 35 5.13 -3.90 -3.26
N SER A 36 4.83 -2.76 -3.88
CA SER A 36 5.23 -1.44 -3.41
C SER A 36 4.00 -0.58 -3.13
N ASP A 37 3.96 0.03 -1.95
CA ASP A 37 2.92 1.01 -1.60
C ASP A 37 3.53 2.29 -1.05
N GLY A 38 3.16 3.40 -1.66
CA GLY A 38 3.59 4.73 -1.25
C GLY A 38 2.48 5.44 -0.50
N TRP A 39 2.79 6.01 0.66
CA TRP A 39 1.90 6.98 1.30
C TRP A 39 2.63 8.31 1.49
N SER A 40 1.89 9.41 1.36
CA SER A 40 2.40 10.75 1.62
C SER A 40 1.61 11.39 2.74
N ASP A 41 2.31 11.93 3.73
CA ASP A 41 1.66 12.66 4.80
C ASP A 41 1.32 14.12 4.40
N ILE A 42 0.54 14.79 5.24
CA ILE A 42 0.15 16.20 5.05
C ILE A 42 1.34 17.19 5.07
N ARG A 43 2.54 16.73 5.44
CA ARG A 43 3.79 17.51 5.46
C ARG A 43 4.68 17.19 4.26
N HIS A 44 4.14 16.49 3.25
CA HIS A 44 4.86 16.06 2.05
C HIS A 44 6.04 15.12 2.35
N ARG A 45 5.98 14.38 3.45
CA ARG A 45 6.89 13.25 3.68
C ARG A 45 6.28 12.03 3.00
N SER A 46 7.03 11.41 2.12
CA SER A 46 6.59 10.22 1.40
C SER A 46 7.39 9.02 1.85
N ILE A 47 6.70 7.93 2.18
CA ILE A 47 7.34 6.65 2.52
C ILE A 47 6.80 5.60 1.57
N ILE A 48 7.71 4.81 1.00
CA ILE A 48 7.38 3.66 0.17
C ILE A 48 7.73 2.40 0.94
N ASN A 49 6.76 1.51 1.09
CA ASN A 49 6.94 0.19 1.71
C ASN A 49 7.12 -0.86 0.62
N PHE A 50 8.08 -1.75 0.80
CA PHE A 50 8.30 -2.92 -0.04
C PHE A 50 7.94 -4.19 0.72
N LEU A 51 7.09 -4.99 0.10
CA LEU A 51 6.65 -6.29 0.56
C LEU A 51 7.02 -7.32 -0.51
N VAL A 52 7.36 -8.53 -0.11
CA VAL A 52 7.58 -9.66 -1.01
C VAL A 52 6.54 -10.72 -0.67
N ASN A 53 5.73 -11.10 -1.64
CA ASN A 53 4.66 -12.07 -1.47
C ASN A 53 4.90 -13.30 -2.35
N ASN A 54 4.52 -14.45 -1.82
CA ASN A 54 4.30 -15.68 -2.55
C ASN A 54 3.15 -16.48 -1.89
N PRO A 55 2.76 -17.65 -2.42
CA PRO A 55 1.66 -18.45 -1.86
C PRO A 55 1.84 -18.89 -0.40
N TYR A 56 3.07 -18.85 0.12
CA TYR A 56 3.40 -19.27 1.49
C TYR A 56 3.42 -18.12 2.49
N GLY A 57 3.36 -16.86 2.02
CA GLY A 57 3.19 -15.70 2.87
C GLY A 57 3.73 -14.40 2.29
N THR A 58 3.54 -13.32 3.06
CA THR A 58 4.06 -11.99 2.76
C THR A 58 5.13 -11.61 3.76
N VAL A 59 6.27 -11.15 3.26
CA VAL A 59 7.41 -10.67 4.05
C VAL A 59 7.56 -9.18 3.83
N PHE A 60 7.64 -8.42 4.92
CA PHE A 60 8.07 -7.03 4.85
C PHE A 60 9.58 -6.98 4.59
N LEU A 61 9.98 -6.27 3.51
CA LEU A 61 11.37 -6.13 3.14
C LEU A 61 11.99 -4.88 3.77
N LYS A 62 11.49 -3.69 3.36
CA LYS A 62 11.99 -2.41 3.84
C LYS A 62 11.00 -1.28 3.58
N SER A 63 11.22 -0.16 4.25
CA SER A 63 10.59 1.12 3.95
C SER A 63 11.65 2.11 3.50
N VAL A 64 11.36 2.90 2.48
CA VAL A 64 12.26 3.92 1.92
C VAL A 64 11.59 5.29 2.05
N ASP A 65 12.34 6.28 2.54
CA ASP A 65 11.91 7.68 2.47
C ASP A 65 12.04 8.14 1.01
N ALA A 66 10.90 8.44 0.41
CA ALA A 66 10.79 8.84 -0.99
C ALA A 66 10.42 10.32 -1.16
N SER A 67 10.50 11.12 -0.10
CA SER A 67 10.07 12.53 -0.09
C SER A 67 10.72 13.36 -1.21
N SER A 68 11.90 12.98 -1.69
CA SER A 68 12.63 13.67 -2.76
C SER A 68 12.34 13.19 -4.19
N PHE A 69 11.64 12.05 -4.41
CA PHE A 69 11.61 11.43 -5.74
C PHE A 69 10.31 10.71 -6.19
N VAL A 70 9.21 10.71 -5.41
CA VAL A 70 7.95 9.99 -5.80
C VAL A 70 7.40 10.35 -7.19
N LYS A 71 7.77 11.51 -7.76
CA LYS A 71 7.27 11.97 -9.05
C LYS A 71 8.20 11.71 -10.23
N ASP A 72 9.37 11.13 -9.99
CA ASP A 72 10.37 10.87 -11.03
C ASP A 72 10.38 9.37 -11.38
N ALA A 73 10.01 9.06 -12.63
CA ALA A 73 9.96 7.69 -13.11
C ALA A 73 11.34 7.01 -13.11
N GLN A 74 12.41 7.77 -13.38
CA GLN A 74 13.77 7.21 -13.43
C GLN A 74 14.25 6.80 -12.05
N LEU A 75 14.03 7.66 -11.04
CA LEU A 75 14.40 7.36 -9.66
C LEU A 75 13.54 6.22 -9.08
N LEU A 76 12.26 6.15 -9.45
CA LEU A 76 11.41 5.01 -9.08
C LEU A 76 11.88 3.71 -9.73
N PHE A 77 12.29 3.76 -11.00
CA PHE A 77 12.87 2.62 -11.70
C PHE A 77 14.14 2.12 -11.01
N GLU A 78 15.10 3.00 -10.74
CA GLU A 78 16.37 2.65 -10.06
C GLU A 78 16.11 2.03 -8.68
N MET A 79 15.20 2.61 -7.90
CA MET A 79 14.82 2.06 -6.60
C MET A 79 14.16 0.68 -6.71
N LEU A 80 13.25 0.47 -7.68
CA LEU A 80 12.61 -0.84 -7.88
C LEU A 80 13.62 -1.89 -8.36
N ASP A 81 14.55 -1.49 -9.22
CA ASP A 81 15.63 -2.30 -9.74
C ASP A 81 16.56 -2.78 -8.60
N GLU A 82 16.97 -1.88 -7.69
CA GLU A 82 17.73 -2.23 -6.49
C GLU A 82 16.98 -3.23 -5.58
N VAL A 83 15.66 -3.09 -5.45
CA VAL A 83 14.83 -4.02 -4.67
C VAL A 83 14.79 -5.40 -5.33
N ILE A 84 14.69 -5.47 -6.65
CA ILE A 84 14.74 -6.72 -7.41
C ILE A 84 16.11 -7.39 -7.25
N GLU A 85 17.20 -6.63 -7.34
CA GLU A 85 18.56 -7.14 -7.13
C GLU A 85 18.76 -7.68 -5.71
N GLU A 86 18.23 -6.99 -4.69
CA GLU A 86 18.29 -7.45 -3.28
C GLU A 86 17.55 -8.77 -3.05
N VAL A 87 16.39 -8.95 -3.70
CA VAL A 87 15.61 -10.19 -3.62
C VAL A 87 16.22 -11.30 -4.48
N GLY A 88 16.82 -10.93 -5.61
CA GLY A 88 17.37 -11.81 -6.63
C GLY A 88 16.48 -11.86 -7.87
N ASP A 89 16.95 -11.24 -8.95
CA ASP A 89 16.24 -11.11 -10.25
C ASP A 89 15.59 -12.41 -10.75
N ALA A 90 16.32 -13.53 -10.67
CA ALA A 90 15.82 -14.83 -11.11
C ALA A 90 14.62 -15.37 -10.30
N LEU A 91 14.38 -14.84 -9.10
CA LEU A 91 13.26 -15.22 -8.25
C LEU A 91 12.03 -14.35 -8.48
N VAL A 92 12.19 -13.13 -8.99
CA VAL A 92 11.10 -12.16 -9.12
C VAL A 92 10.34 -12.42 -10.42
N VAL A 93 9.04 -12.70 -10.29
CA VAL A 93 8.15 -12.90 -11.44
C VAL A 93 7.28 -11.69 -11.73
N GLN A 94 7.00 -10.89 -10.71
CA GLN A 94 6.07 -9.77 -10.82
C GLN A 94 6.44 -8.61 -9.88
N VAL A 95 6.17 -7.39 -10.34
CA VAL A 95 6.18 -6.18 -9.53
C VAL A 95 4.80 -5.53 -9.57
N VAL A 96 4.23 -5.25 -8.41
CA VAL A 96 2.95 -4.55 -8.22
C VAL A 96 3.19 -3.20 -7.56
N THR A 97 2.76 -2.12 -8.19
CA THR A 97 2.89 -0.75 -7.64
C THR A 97 1.61 0.04 -7.80
N ASP A 98 1.56 1.27 -7.30
CA ASP A 98 0.52 2.24 -7.65
C ASP A 98 0.41 2.42 -9.18
N ASN A 99 -0.78 2.78 -9.66
CA ASN A 99 -1.11 3.09 -11.06
C ASN A 99 -0.79 4.55 -11.43
N ALA A 100 -0.20 5.34 -10.55
CA ALA A 100 0.25 6.69 -10.87
C ALA A 100 1.24 6.70 -12.06
N SER A 101 1.22 7.79 -12.84
CA SER A 101 1.96 7.86 -14.12
C SER A 101 3.46 7.57 -14.01
N ALA A 102 4.13 8.02 -12.95
CA ALA A 102 5.55 7.78 -12.73
C ALA A 102 5.86 6.30 -12.49
N TYR A 103 5.03 5.61 -11.68
CA TYR A 103 5.14 4.16 -11.45
C TYR A 103 4.87 3.35 -12.71
N LYS A 104 3.89 3.77 -13.53
CA LYS A 104 3.65 3.12 -14.82
C LYS A 104 4.85 3.23 -15.75
N ALA A 105 5.48 4.39 -15.84
CA ALA A 105 6.67 4.59 -16.66
C ALA A 105 7.85 3.74 -16.13
N ALA A 106 8.09 3.74 -14.81
CA ALA A 106 9.11 2.90 -14.18
C ALA A 106 8.86 1.40 -14.41
N GLY A 107 7.59 0.96 -14.30
CA GLY A 107 7.19 -0.42 -14.56
C GLY A 107 7.46 -0.87 -15.99
N ILE A 108 7.22 0.01 -16.97
CA ILE A 108 7.56 -0.25 -18.37
C ILE A 108 9.08 -0.39 -18.54
N MET A 109 9.87 0.52 -17.95
CA MET A 109 11.33 0.44 -17.98
C MET A 109 11.87 -0.86 -17.38
N LEU A 110 11.26 -1.36 -16.29
CA LEU A 110 11.61 -2.65 -15.70
C LEU A 110 11.34 -3.81 -16.67
N MET A 111 10.17 -3.82 -17.31
CA MET A 111 9.82 -4.87 -18.28
C MET A 111 10.72 -4.84 -19.53
N GLU A 112 11.22 -3.67 -19.92
CA GLU A 112 12.20 -3.52 -21.00
C GLU A 112 13.59 -4.05 -20.60
N LYS A 113 14.03 -3.79 -19.35
CA LYS A 113 15.30 -4.30 -18.80
C LYS A 113 15.26 -5.81 -18.55
N MET A 114 14.13 -6.32 -18.04
CA MET A 114 13.95 -7.68 -17.55
C MET A 114 12.75 -8.34 -18.24
N PRO A 115 12.91 -8.95 -19.42
CA PRO A 115 11.78 -9.47 -20.20
C PRO A 115 10.98 -10.62 -19.57
N HIS A 116 11.52 -11.28 -18.53
CA HIS A 116 10.82 -12.32 -17.76
C HIS A 116 9.89 -11.75 -16.69
N LEU A 117 10.04 -10.47 -16.34
CA LEU A 117 9.31 -9.79 -15.29
C LEU A 117 8.03 -9.13 -15.82
N TYR A 118 6.95 -9.22 -15.05
CA TYR A 118 5.71 -8.47 -15.32
C TYR A 118 5.48 -7.36 -14.31
N TRP A 119 5.24 -6.15 -14.80
CA TRP A 119 4.71 -5.07 -13.99
C TRP A 119 3.18 -5.01 -14.10
N THR A 120 2.49 -4.85 -12.97
CA THR A 120 1.03 -4.67 -12.94
C THR A 120 0.63 -3.57 -11.95
N PRO A 121 -0.39 -2.75 -12.29
CA PRO A 121 -0.90 -1.75 -11.36
C PRO A 121 -1.66 -2.41 -10.20
N CYS A 122 -1.63 -1.78 -9.03
CA CYS A 122 -2.36 -2.20 -7.85
C CYS A 122 -3.87 -2.21 -8.14
N ALA A 123 -4.51 -3.37 -8.01
CA ALA A 123 -5.94 -3.45 -8.34
C ALA A 123 -6.81 -2.69 -7.31
N ALA A 124 -6.36 -2.51 -6.07
CA ALA A 124 -7.08 -1.72 -5.08
C ALA A 124 -7.16 -0.26 -5.50
N HIS A 125 -6.02 0.29 -5.93
CA HIS A 125 -5.97 1.63 -6.47
C HIS A 125 -6.80 1.75 -7.75
N CYS A 126 -6.78 0.73 -8.62
CA CYS A 126 -7.65 0.71 -9.80
C CYS A 126 -9.14 0.75 -9.44
N ILE A 127 -9.57 -0.01 -8.43
CA ILE A 127 -10.95 0.00 -7.94
C ILE A 127 -11.30 1.37 -7.34
N ASP A 128 -10.41 1.96 -6.55
CA ASP A 128 -10.61 3.30 -5.99
C ASP A 128 -10.84 4.35 -7.09
N LEU A 129 -10.02 4.35 -8.14
CA LEU A 129 -10.19 5.22 -9.30
C LEU A 129 -11.54 4.99 -10.01
N ILE A 130 -11.97 3.73 -10.16
CA ILE A 130 -13.28 3.41 -10.75
C ILE A 130 -14.41 3.99 -9.89
N LEU A 131 -14.35 3.79 -8.57
CA LEU A 131 -15.34 4.30 -7.63
C LEU A 131 -15.37 5.84 -7.60
N GLU A 132 -14.21 6.49 -7.71
CA GLU A 132 -14.12 7.95 -7.80
C GLU A 132 -14.84 8.47 -9.04
N ARG A 133 -14.62 7.83 -10.20
CA ARG A 133 -15.30 8.17 -11.46
C ARG A 133 -16.81 7.97 -11.37
N LEU A 134 -17.27 6.88 -10.75
CA LEU A 134 -18.70 6.67 -10.50
C LEU A 134 -19.28 7.76 -9.60
N GLY A 135 -18.56 8.18 -8.56
CA GLY A 135 -18.97 9.28 -7.68
C GLY A 135 -19.06 10.64 -8.38
N GLN A 136 -18.36 10.83 -9.50
CA GLN A 136 -18.40 12.05 -10.31
C GLN A 136 -19.60 12.11 -11.27
N LEU A 137 -20.32 11.00 -11.50
CA LEU A 137 -21.48 10.97 -12.39
C LEU A 137 -22.60 11.92 -11.90
N PRO A 138 -23.32 12.63 -12.80
CA PRO A 138 -24.32 13.62 -12.41
C PRO A 138 -25.40 13.08 -11.45
N GLN A 139 -25.78 11.81 -11.64
CA GLN A 139 -26.79 11.10 -10.84
C GLN A 139 -26.37 10.90 -9.37
N HIS A 140 -25.06 10.78 -9.10
CA HIS A 140 -24.52 10.47 -7.78
C HIS A 140 -23.85 11.69 -7.13
N LYS A 141 -23.26 12.58 -7.93
CA LYS A 141 -22.42 13.70 -7.48
C LYS A 141 -23.09 14.58 -6.43
N SER A 142 -24.36 14.96 -6.63
CA SER A 142 -25.07 15.82 -5.67
C SER A 142 -25.29 15.13 -4.32
N ALA A 143 -25.72 13.85 -4.33
CA ALA A 143 -25.92 13.08 -3.11
C ALA A 143 -24.60 12.88 -2.35
N LEU A 144 -23.51 12.56 -3.07
CA LEU A 144 -22.19 12.38 -2.50
C LEU A 144 -21.65 13.66 -1.85
N LEU A 145 -21.81 14.82 -2.50
CA LEU A 145 -21.39 16.10 -1.94
C LEU A 145 -22.15 16.46 -0.67
N LYS A 146 -23.47 16.23 -0.64
CA LYS A 146 -24.29 16.44 0.56
C LYS A 146 -23.89 15.49 1.69
N ALA A 147 -23.66 14.21 1.39
CA ALA A 147 -23.19 13.23 2.36
C ALA A 147 -21.82 13.62 2.95
N LYS A 148 -20.86 14.03 2.11
CA LYS A 148 -19.55 14.54 2.54
C LYS A 148 -19.69 15.76 3.46
N PHE A 149 -20.58 16.69 3.12
CA PHE A 149 -20.86 17.88 3.95
C PHE A 149 -21.40 17.50 5.33
N VAL A 150 -22.43 16.64 5.39
CA VAL A 150 -23.03 16.20 6.66
C VAL A 150 -22.00 15.45 7.51
N SER A 151 -21.25 14.51 6.91
CA SER A 151 -20.23 13.75 7.63
C SER A 151 -19.15 14.68 8.21
N LYS A 152 -18.65 15.62 7.40
CA LYS A 152 -17.67 16.63 7.86
C LYS A 152 -18.23 17.52 8.97
N PHE A 153 -19.49 17.94 8.87
CA PHE A 153 -20.15 18.74 9.91
C PHE A 153 -20.23 17.98 11.23
N ILE A 154 -20.67 16.72 11.21
CA ILE A 154 -20.78 15.89 12.42
C ILE A 154 -19.40 15.69 13.07
N TYR A 155 -18.38 15.30 12.30
CA TYR A 155 -17.05 15.04 12.86
C TYR A 155 -16.30 16.28 13.31
N ASN A 156 -16.60 17.45 12.75
CA ASN A 156 -16.00 18.72 13.19
C ASN A 156 -16.64 19.28 14.47
N HIS A 157 -17.77 18.75 14.91
CA HIS A 157 -18.48 19.22 16.11
C HIS A 157 -18.65 18.10 17.12
N SER A 158 -17.76 18.04 18.11
CA SER A 158 -17.71 16.96 19.12
C SER A 158 -19.05 16.71 19.83
N TRP A 159 -19.83 17.75 20.09
CA TRP A 159 -21.15 17.61 20.72
C TRP A 159 -22.17 16.93 19.78
N VAL A 160 -22.16 17.27 18.49
CA VAL A 160 -23.02 16.62 17.47
C VAL A 160 -22.60 15.17 17.27
N LEU A 161 -21.29 14.91 17.22
CA LEU A 161 -20.75 13.56 17.14
C LEU A 161 -21.20 12.69 18.33
N ASN A 162 -21.08 13.22 19.55
CA ASN A 162 -21.53 12.53 20.75
C ASN A 162 -23.05 12.31 20.75
N LEU A 163 -23.81 13.29 20.26
CA LEU A 163 -25.26 13.17 20.10
C LEU A 163 -25.62 12.05 19.12
N MET A 164 -24.99 12.02 17.94
CA MET A 164 -25.19 11.00 16.92
C MET A 164 -24.85 9.61 17.46
N ARG A 165 -23.72 9.45 18.14
CA ARG A 165 -23.32 8.19 18.79
C ARG A 165 -24.33 7.75 19.84
N LYS A 166 -24.81 8.67 20.68
CA LYS A 166 -25.82 8.38 21.71
C LYS A 166 -27.12 7.84 21.13
N PHE A 167 -27.60 8.41 20.02
CA PHE A 167 -28.89 8.05 19.44
C PHE A 167 -28.84 6.89 18.43
N THR A 168 -27.73 6.72 17.73
CA THR A 168 -27.61 5.70 16.67
C THR A 168 -26.81 4.48 17.10
N ASN A 169 -25.96 4.62 18.13
CA ASN A 169 -24.95 3.65 18.54
C ASN A 169 -24.08 3.14 17.36
N LYS A 170 -23.87 4.00 16.35
CA LYS A 170 -23.16 3.69 15.11
C LYS A 170 -22.13 4.78 14.79
N GLU A 171 -21.22 4.45 13.89
CA GLU A 171 -20.34 5.41 13.21
C GLU A 171 -20.81 5.60 11.77
N ILE A 172 -20.56 6.79 11.22
CA ILE A 172 -20.77 7.07 9.80
C ILE A 172 -19.43 6.98 9.07
N ILE A 173 -19.45 6.81 7.75
CA ILE A 173 -18.22 6.80 6.97
C ILE A 173 -17.54 8.18 7.09
N ARG A 174 -16.35 8.18 7.65
CA ARG A 174 -15.46 9.35 7.61
C ARG A 174 -14.97 9.52 6.19
N PRO A 175 -14.98 10.74 5.62
CA PRO A 175 -14.20 11.03 4.44
C PRO A 175 -12.74 10.80 4.84
N ALA A 176 -12.18 9.65 4.49
CA ALA A 176 -10.78 9.37 4.70
C ALA A 176 -9.99 10.28 3.75
N TYR A 177 -8.98 10.96 4.28
CA TYR A 177 -7.82 11.30 3.48
C TYR A 177 -6.98 10.02 3.50
N GLU A 178 -7.10 9.22 2.43
CA GLU A 178 -6.21 8.11 2.09
C GLU A 178 -5.79 7.22 3.28
N ILE A 179 -6.63 6.25 3.66
CA ILE A 179 -6.19 5.18 4.57
C ILE A 179 -5.97 3.90 3.76
N CYS A 180 -4.69 3.74 3.40
CA CYS A 180 -3.92 2.56 3.00
C CYS A 180 -4.30 1.29 3.81
N TYR A 181 -5.31 0.54 3.35
CA TYR A 181 -5.54 -0.84 3.83
C TYR A 181 -5.89 -1.85 2.73
N CYS A 182 -5.92 -1.45 1.45
CA CYS A 182 -6.49 -2.31 0.42
C CYS A 182 -5.49 -3.20 -0.34
N ILE A 183 -4.19 -3.20 -0.02
CA ILE A 183 -3.24 -4.07 -0.74
C ILE A 183 -3.27 -5.52 -0.26
N PHE A 184 -3.76 -5.80 0.96
CA PHE A 184 -3.67 -7.15 1.53
C PHE A 184 -4.64 -8.18 0.95
N ASN A 185 -5.65 -7.80 0.15
CA ASN A 185 -6.71 -8.72 -0.29
C ASN A 185 -6.73 -9.02 -1.80
N ILE A 186 -5.71 -8.57 -2.54
CA ILE A 186 -5.69 -8.70 -4.02
C ILE A 186 -4.62 -9.68 -4.49
N ALA A 187 -3.67 -10.05 -3.63
CA ALA A 187 -2.69 -11.09 -3.92
C ALA A 187 -3.26 -12.54 -3.80
N GLU A 188 -4.57 -12.70 -3.53
CA GLU A 188 -5.26 -14.00 -3.45
C GLU A 188 -6.21 -14.27 -4.63
N ILE A 189 -6.11 -13.53 -5.75
CA ILE A 189 -6.85 -13.81 -6.99
C ILE A 189 -5.91 -14.33 -8.07
#